data_AF-A0A7D9D5L8-F1
#
_entry.id   AF-A0A7D9D5L8-F1
#
_cell.length_a   1.000
_cell.length_b   1.000
_cell.length_c   1.000
_cell.angle_alpha   90.00
_cell.angle_beta   90.00
_cell.angle_gamma   90.00
#
_symmetry.space_group_name_H-M   'P 1'
#
loop_
_entity.id
_entity.type
_entity.pdbx_description
1 polymer ?
#
loop_
_entity_poly.entity_id
_entity_poly.type
_entity_poly.pdbx_seq_one_letter_code
_entity_poly.pdbx_strand_id
1 'polypeptide(L)'
;QVYGDQEMHSVVRTHCMDYILKNRDFYCAYITEDFNKYVSRKRHDFVHGNHLEIQALSEMYHRSIEVYCYQLKPINIFHGVQKSDYEPIRLSYQRASHYNSITNPFNPSVGVGLGLPSYILPNEADRRQLNDAVRQSEELLIEQTMMEDKLKATDWEATNEVIEEQVARESYLQWCKENEKRKKHQQAATSSATVTSASGNRSGTNSPRSSP
;
A
#
# COMPACT_ATOMS: atom_id res chain seq x y z
N GLN A 1 12.10 1.07 25.34
CA GLN A 1 10.80 1.76 25.60
C GLN A 1 10.30 2.50 24.38
N VAL A 2 11.04 3.48 23.85
CA VAL A 2 10.58 4.27 22.70
C VAL A 2 10.28 3.38 21.49
N TYR A 3 11.20 2.49 21.12
CA TYR A 3 11.02 1.57 19.99
C TYR A 3 10.48 0.18 20.39
N GLY A 4 10.24 -0.08 21.68
CA GLY A 4 9.91 -1.43 22.16
C GLY A 4 11.04 -2.46 22.06
N ASP A 5 12.18 -2.09 21.47
CA ASP A 5 13.34 -2.96 21.23
C ASP A 5 14.62 -2.33 21.84
N GLN A 6 15.45 -3.15 22.48
CA GLN A 6 16.73 -2.75 23.07
C GLN A 6 17.85 -2.64 22.02
N GLU A 7 17.79 -3.42 20.93
CA GLU A 7 18.83 -3.44 19.89
C GLU A 7 18.88 -2.10 19.12
N MET A 8 17.80 -1.32 19.20
CA MET A 8 17.70 0.05 18.68
C MET A 8 18.48 1.09 19.52
N HIS A 9 19.29 0.68 20.50
CA HIS A 9 20.06 1.61 21.35
C HIS A 9 21.04 2.50 20.56
N SER A 10 21.61 1.99 19.46
CA SER A 10 22.54 2.72 18.60
C SER A 10 21.87 3.90 17.89
N VAL A 11 20.63 3.70 17.44
CA VAL A 11 19.78 4.74 16.85
C VAL A 11 19.45 5.81 17.88
N VAL A 12 19.01 5.41 19.08
CA VAL A 12 18.71 6.34 20.19
C VAL A 12 19.96 7.17 20.55
N ARG A 13 21.13 6.53 20.63
CA ARG A 13 22.41 7.19 20.92
C ARG A 13 22.76 8.22 19.85
N THR A 14 22.62 7.84 18.58
CA THR A 14 22.91 8.74 17.44
C THR A 14 22.01 9.96 17.49
N HIS A 15 20.70 9.77 17.59
CA HIS A 15 19.74 10.86 17.67
C HIS A 15 19.96 11.76 18.88
N CYS A 16 20.29 11.20 20.05
CA CYS A 16 20.61 11.97 21.25
C CYS A 16 21.80 12.92 21.01
N MET A 17 22.88 12.40 20.43
CA MET A 17 24.08 13.20 20.17
C MET A 17 23.88 14.22 19.06
N ASP A 18 23.07 13.91 18.05
CA ASP A 18 22.65 14.88 17.02
C ASP A 18 21.83 16.02 17.63
N TYR A 19 20.92 15.71 18.55
CA TYR A 19 20.12 16.69 19.27
C TYR A 19 20.99 17.61 20.14
N ILE A 20 21.93 17.04 20.90
CA ILE A 20 22.87 17.80 21.73
C ILE A 20 23.73 18.71 20.84
N LEU A 21 24.25 18.20 19.73
CA LEU A 21 25.06 18.95 18.77
C LEU A 21 24.27 20.12 18.16
N LYS A 22 22.99 19.89 17.80
CA LYS A 22 22.11 20.93 17.26
C LYS A 22 21.83 22.05 18.28
N ASN A 23 21.74 21.71 19.56
CA ASN A 23 21.48 22.65 20.65
C ASN A 23 22.75 22.98 21.44
N ARG A 24 23.89 23.10 20.73
CA ARG A 24 25.22 23.28 21.31
C ARG A 24 25.26 24.40 22.34
N ASP A 25 24.68 25.56 22.03
CA ASP A 25 24.77 26.75 22.88
C ASP A 25 24.16 26.54 24.27
N PHE A 26 23.12 25.72 24.37
CA PHE A 26 22.51 25.33 25.63
C PHE A 26 23.36 24.28 26.37
N TYR A 27 23.70 23.18 25.70
CA TYR A 27 24.38 22.05 26.35
C TYR A 27 25.85 22.34 26.69
N CYS A 28 26.51 23.23 25.96
CA CYS A 28 27.92 23.58 26.22
C CYS A 28 28.13 24.17 27.62
N ALA A 29 27.13 24.82 28.21
CA ALA A 29 27.21 25.36 29.57
C ALA A 29 27.25 24.25 30.65
N TYR A 30 26.79 23.04 30.34
CA TYR A 30 26.68 21.92 31.27
C TYR A 30 27.75 20.84 31.04
N ILE A 31 28.56 20.97 29.99
CA ILE A 31 29.64 20.05 29.65
C ILE A 31 30.97 20.67 30.11
N THR A 32 31.69 19.96 30.98
CA THR A 32 32.94 20.45 31.59
C THR A 32 34.19 20.18 30.75
N GLU A 33 34.09 19.35 29.71
CA GLU A 33 35.17 19.05 28.77
C GLU A 33 34.94 19.76 27.41
N ASP A 34 35.86 19.57 26.46
CA ASP A 34 35.65 20.07 25.09
C ASP A 34 34.39 19.43 24.48
N PHE A 35 33.47 20.29 24.03
CA PHE A 35 32.16 19.87 23.52
C PHE A 35 32.25 18.87 22.37
N ASN A 36 33.18 19.07 21.43
CA ASN A 36 33.31 18.18 20.29
C ASN A 36 33.87 16.82 20.71
N LYS A 37 34.86 16.81 21.60
CA LYS A 37 35.38 15.56 22.21
C LYS A 37 34.29 14.82 22.99
N TYR A 38 33.46 15.53 23.75
CA TYR A 38 32.32 14.96 24.47
C TYR A 38 31.37 14.22 23.51
N VAL A 39 30.90 14.91 22.47
CA VAL A 39 29.96 14.37 21.49
C VAL A 39 30.58 13.18 20.75
N SER A 40 31.83 13.30 20.26
CA SER A 40 32.52 12.21 19.58
C SER A 40 32.66 10.98 20.46
N ARG A 41 33.03 11.15 21.74
CA ARG A 41 33.14 10.05 22.70
C ARG A 41 31.79 9.39 22.96
N LYS A 42 30.75 10.18 23.24
CA LYS A 42 29.40 9.68 23.57
C LYS A 42 28.67 9.00 22.41
N ARG A 43 29.12 9.19 21.16
CA ARG A 43 28.64 8.44 19.99
C ARG A 43 29.12 6.98 19.95
N HIS A 44 30.18 6.64 20.66
CA HIS A 44 30.68 5.27 20.69
C HIS A 44 29.77 4.35 21.52
N ASP A 45 29.65 3.11 21.08
CA ASP A 45 28.96 2.09 21.86
C ASP A 45 29.68 1.80 23.17
N PHE A 46 28.95 1.23 24.13
CA PHE A 46 29.39 0.95 25.50
C PHE A 46 29.73 2.19 26.35
N VAL A 47 29.66 3.40 25.80
CA VAL A 47 29.76 4.62 26.61
C VAL A 47 28.44 4.87 27.33
N HIS A 48 28.52 5.00 28.65
CA HIS A 48 27.37 5.23 29.52
C HIS A 48 26.73 6.60 29.27
N GLY A 49 25.40 6.62 29.21
CA GLY A 49 24.60 7.84 29.27
C GLY A 49 24.40 8.32 30.71
N ASN A 50 24.34 9.63 30.88
CA ASN A 50 24.17 10.33 32.15
C ASN A 50 22.94 11.26 32.08
N HIS A 51 22.79 12.12 33.09
CA HIS A 51 21.70 13.09 33.22
C HIS A 51 21.50 13.98 31.98
N LEU A 52 22.59 14.44 31.33
CA LEU A 52 22.49 15.26 30.12
C LEU A 52 21.82 14.51 28.97
N GLU A 53 22.19 13.25 28.76
CA GLU A 53 21.58 12.40 27.74
C GLU A 53 20.09 12.17 28.04
N ILE A 54 19.75 11.88 29.30
CA ILE A 54 18.37 11.66 29.70
C ILE A 54 17.52 12.93 29.47
N GLN A 55 18.06 14.10 29.81
CA GLN A 55 17.37 15.37 29.55
C GLN A 55 17.19 15.61 28.04
N ALA A 56 18.23 15.42 27.24
CA ALA A 56 18.16 15.56 25.79
C ALA A 56 17.14 14.60 25.17
N LEU A 57 17.09 13.36 25.64
CA LEU A 57 16.12 12.36 25.19
C LEU A 57 14.68 12.73 25.59
N SER A 58 14.49 13.33 26.77
CA SER A 58 13.18 13.79 27.23
C SER A 58 12.63 14.88 26.31
N GLU A 59 13.47 15.85 25.96
CA GLU A 59 13.13 16.96 25.06
C GLU A 59 12.90 16.46 23.62
N MET A 60 13.81 15.63 23.12
CA MET A 60 13.75 15.11 21.75
C MET A 60 12.51 14.26 21.48
N TYR A 61 12.13 13.39 22.42
CA TYR A 61 10.93 12.56 22.27
C TYR A 61 9.66 13.22 22.77
N HIS A 62 9.73 14.45 23.30
CA HIS A 62 8.61 15.16 23.90
C HIS A 62 7.88 14.29 24.94
N ARG A 63 8.65 13.60 25.80
CA ARG A 63 8.14 12.69 26.82
C ARG A 63 8.91 12.89 28.10
N SER A 64 8.20 12.94 29.23
CA SER A 64 8.85 12.95 30.53
C SER A 64 9.58 11.63 30.76
N ILE A 65 10.74 11.69 31.42
CA ILE A 65 11.49 10.51 31.83
C ILE A 65 11.55 10.47 33.35
N GLU A 66 11.03 9.40 33.93
CA GLU A 66 10.99 9.16 35.36
C GLU A 66 12.05 8.12 35.72
N VAL A 67 12.95 8.45 36.63
CA VAL A 67 13.99 7.52 37.11
C VAL A 67 13.65 7.08 38.53
N TYR A 68 13.55 5.78 38.76
CA TYR A 68 13.23 5.15 40.04
C TYR A 68 14.46 4.45 40.62
N CYS A 69 14.61 4.48 41.94
CA CYS A 69 15.70 3.80 42.64
C CYS A 69 15.17 3.19 43.94
N TYR A 70 14.93 1.88 43.96
CA TYR A 70 14.44 1.10 45.11
C TYR A 70 13.20 1.67 45.84
N GLN A 71 12.43 2.56 45.20
CA GLN A 71 11.29 3.27 45.78
C GLN A 71 10.17 3.45 44.75
N LEU A 72 8.95 3.66 45.23
CA LEU A 72 7.76 3.88 44.39
C LEU A 72 7.65 5.32 43.85
N LYS A 73 8.42 6.25 44.41
CA LYS A 73 8.50 7.63 43.91
C LYS A 73 9.75 7.78 43.05
N PRO A 74 9.68 8.47 41.90
CA PRO A 74 10.85 8.72 41.08
C PRO A 74 11.82 9.63 41.84
N ILE A 75 13.11 9.30 41.78
CA ILE A 75 14.19 10.12 42.33
C ILE A 75 14.45 11.36 41.47
N ASN A 76 14.24 11.23 40.16
CA ASN A 76 14.41 12.30 39.18
C ASN A 76 13.28 12.23 38.16
N ILE A 77 12.74 13.39 37.81
CA ILE A 77 11.78 13.55 36.73
C ILE A 77 12.38 14.56 35.76
N PHE A 78 12.67 14.10 34.54
CA PHE A 78 13.13 14.93 33.44
C PHE A 78 11.92 15.28 32.58
N HIS A 79 11.78 16.55 32.24
CA HIS A 79 10.73 17.03 31.36
C HIS A 79 11.27 18.16 30.48
N GLY A 80 10.70 18.29 29.29
CA GLY A 80 10.95 19.44 28.43
C GLY A 80 10.28 20.72 28.96
N VAL A 81 10.36 21.78 28.17
CA VAL A 81 9.73 23.07 28.46
C VAL A 81 8.20 22.96 28.56
N GLN A 82 7.61 22.06 27.77
CA GLN A 82 6.17 21.80 27.77
C GLN A 82 5.87 20.44 28.41
N LYS A 83 4.81 20.40 29.22
CA LYS A 83 4.33 19.15 29.80
C LYS A 83 3.65 18.34 28.71
N SER A 84 4.09 17.09 28.56
CA SER A 84 3.52 16.14 27.61
C SER A 84 2.42 15.32 28.29
N ASP A 85 1.31 15.10 27.58
CA ASP A 85 0.22 14.22 28.03
C ASP A 85 0.53 12.73 27.76
N TYR A 86 1.66 12.44 27.08
CA TYR A 86 2.08 11.08 26.80
C TYR A 86 2.57 10.35 28.04
N GLU A 87 2.40 9.02 28.02
CA GLU A 87 2.92 8.13 29.06
C GLU A 87 4.44 8.35 29.23
N PRO A 88 4.94 8.56 30.46
CA PRO A 88 6.36 8.80 30.71
C PRO A 88 7.20 7.56 30.35
N ILE A 89 8.46 7.81 29.99
CA ILE A 89 9.49 6.78 29.89
C ILE A 89 9.99 6.51 31.32
N ARG A 90 9.93 5.26 31.77
CA ARG A 90 10.26 4.92 33.18
C ARG A 90 11.52 4.07 33.29
N LEU A 91 12.57 4.60 33.87
CA LEU A 91 13.82 3.87 34.07
C LEU A 91 13.96 3.46 35.54
N SER A 92 14.51 2.28 35.80
CA SER A 92 15.01 1.91 37.12
C SER A 92 16.52 2.00 37.14
N TYR A 93 17.06 2.71 38.11
CA TYR A 93 18.49 2.87 38.34
C TYR A 93 18.94 1.91 39.43
N GLN A 94 19.87 1.02 39.08
CA GLN A 94 20.34 -0.06 39.95
C GLN A 94 21.85 0.01 40.16
N ARG A 95 22.28 -0.25 41.40
CA ARG A 95 23.70 -0.37 41.80
C ARG A 95 24.59 0.80 41.34
N ALA A 96 24.01 1.99 41.25
CA ALA A 96 24.69 3.21 40.80
C ALA A 96 25.39 3.12 39.44
N SER A 97 24.93 2.23 38.53
CA SER A 97 25.60 2.03 37.23
C SER A 97 24.66 1.59 36.11
N HIS A 98 23.57 0.91 36.41
CA HIS A 98 22.74 0.26 35.39
C HIS A 98 21.33 0.83 35.34
N TYR A 99 20.81 1.01 34.12
CA TYR A 99 19.44 1.42 33.87
C TYR A 99 18.65 0.27 33.25
N ASN A 100 17.54 -0.12 33.89
CA ASN A 100 16.57 -1.04 33.30
C ASN A 100 15.30 -0.30 32.90
N SER A 101 14.62 -0.83 31.89
CA SER A 101 13.32 -0.35 31.42
C SER A 101 12.19 -0.84 32.33
N ILE A 102 11.39 0.08 32.87
CA ILE A 102 10.10 -0.24 33.51
C ILE A 102 8.98 -0.01 32.49
N THR A 103 8.28 -1.07 32.10
CA THR A 103 7.16 -1.01 31.14
C THR A 103 5.84 -1.25 31.86
N ASN A 104 4.79 -0.52 31.47
CA ASN A 104 3.42 -0.81 31.91
C ASN A 104 2.79 -1.84 30.95
N PRO A 105 2.48 -3.06 31.40
CA PRO A 105 1.88 -4.09 30.53
C PRO A 105 0.50 -3.71 30.00
N PHE A 106 -0.26 -2.88 30.72
CA PHE A 106 -1.63 -2.51 30.39
C PHE A 106 -1.75 -1.23 29.57
N ASN A 107 -0.64 -0.49 29.40
CA ASN A 107 -0.59 0.73 28.59
C ASN A 107 0.76 0.82 27.86
N PRO A 108 0.96 0.06 26.77
CA PRO A 108 2.21 0.08 26.02
C PRO A 108 2.38 1.40 25.28
N SER A 109 3.45 2.13 25.57
CA SER A 109 3.75 3.46 24.99
C SER A 109 4.88 3.42 23.96
N VAL A 110 4.99 2.30 23.24
CA VAL A 110 5.94 2.12 22.14
C VAL A 110 5.53 3.01 20.96
N GLY A 111 6.49 3.60 20.26
CA GLY A 111 6.25 4.47 19.10
C GLY A 111 5.82 5.91 19.44
N VAL A 112 5.42 6.17 20.69
CA VAL A 112 5.01 7.51 21.13
C VAL A 112 6.20 8.46 21.16
N GLY A 113 6.06 9.62 20.52
CA GLY A 113 7.10 10.67 20.43
C GLY A 113 7.99 10.60 19.19
N LEU A 114 7.74 9.65 18.27
CA LEU A 114 8.52 9.50 17.02
C LEU A 114 7.91 10.22 15.81
N GLY A 115 6.83 10.99 16.00
CA GLY A 115 6.12 11.64 14.90
C GLY A 115 5.41 10.67 13.95
N LEU A 116 5.30 9.39 14.34
CA LEU A 116 4.47 8.42 13.65
C LEU A 116 2.99 8.75 13.92
N PRO A 117 2.11 8.78 12.91
CA PRO A 117 0.68 8.91 13.14
C PRO A 117 0.22 7.84 14.13
N SER A 118 -0.71 8.21 15.01
CA SER A 118 -1.16 7.52 16.23
C SER A 118 -1.56 6.03 16.04
N TYR A 119 -0.59 5.14 15.79
CA TYR A 119 -0.84 3.72 15.51
C TYR A 119 -0.73 2.80 16.73
N ILE A 120 -0.42 3.33 17.91
CA ILE A 120 -0.29 2.49 19.12
C ILE A 120 -1.09 3.14 20.25
N LEU A 121 -2.41 3.06 20.12
CA LEU A 121 -3.31 2.87 21.25
C LEU A 121 -3.74 1.39 21.24
N PRO A 122 -3.72 0.69 22.38
CA PRO A 122 -4.15 -0.68 22.48
C PRO A 122 -5.65 -0.75 22.22
N ASN A 123 -5.99 -1.13 20.99
CA ASN A 123 -6.89 -2.23 20.72
C ASN A 123 -6.40 -2.94 19.44
N GLU A 124 -5.55 -3.94 19.63
CA GLU A 124 -4.96 -4.72 18.53
C GLU A 124 -5.96 -5.73 17.93
N ALA A 125 -7.05 -6.03 18.63
CA ALA A 125 -8.23 -6.70 18.08
C ALA A 125 -8.87 -5.85 16.98
N ASP A 126 -9.02 -4.54 17.21
CA ASP A 126 -9.65 -3.61 16.27
C ASP A 126 -8.83 -3.53 14.98
N ARG A 127 -7.49 -3.57 15.04
CA ARG A 127 -6.65 -3.47 13.84
C ARG A 127 -6.73 -4.68 12.91
N ARG A 128 -6.80 -5.90 13.45
CA ARG A 128 -6.98 -7.13 12.66
C ARG A 128 -8.39 -7.23 12.10
N GLN A 129 -9.39 -6.92 12.92
CA GLN A 129 -10.80 -6.86 12.48
C GLN A 129 -10.99 -5.84 11.35
N LEU A 130 -10.32 -4.69 11.43
CA LEU A 130 -10.42 -3.66 10.40
C LEU A 130 -9.73 -4.11 9.10
N ASN A 131 -8.52 -4.66 9.17
CA ASN A 131 -7.84 -5.18 7.98
C ASN A 131 -8.60 -6.35 7.33
N ASP A 132 -9.15 -7.27 8.13
CA ASP A 132 -9.96 -8.38 7.61
C ASP A 132 -11.29 -7.89 7.02
N ALA A 133 -11.95 -6.89 7.62
CA ALA A 133 -13.17 -6.28 7.08
C ALA A 133 -12.92 -5.55 5.75
N VAL A 134 -11.79 -4.86 5.61
CA VAL A 134 -11.39 -4.21 4.36
C VAL A 134 -11.13 -5.23 3.26
N ARG A 135 -10.42 -6.32 3.56
CA ARG A 135 -10.17 -7.38 2.58
C ARG A 135 -11.45 -8.07 2.13
N GLN A 136 -12.36 -8.38 3.07
CA GLN A 136 -13.64 -9.00 2.75
C GLN A 136 -14.54 -8.08 1.90
N SER A 137 -14.53 -6.77 2.17
CA SER A 137 -15.32 -5.82 1.37
C SER A 137 -14.78 -5.67 -0.05
N GLU A 138 -13.45 -5.67 -0.21
CA GLU A 138 -12.80 -5.67 -1.53
C GLU A 138 -13.15 -6.92 -2.33
N GLU A 139 -13.07 -8.10 -1.71
CA GLU A 139 -13.37 -9.38 -2.37
C GLU A 139 -14.85 -9.48 -2.81
N LEU A 140 -15.78 -9.09 -1.94
CA LEU A 140 -17.21 -9.09 -2.26
C LEU A 140 -17.56 -8.10 -3.37
N LEU A 141 -16.93 -6.91 -3.37
CA LEU A 141 -17.16 -5.91 -4.40
C LEU A 141 -16.66 -6.39 -5.77
N ILE A 142 -15.49 -7.03 -5.78
CA ILE A 142 -14.93 -7.64 -7.00
C ILE A 142 -15.87 -8.74 -7.51
N GLU A 143 -16.33 -9.63 -6.63
CA GLU A 143 -17.22 -10.74 -7.01
C GLU A 143 -18.55 -10.24 -7.60
N GLN A 144 -19.17 -9.25 -6.96
CA GLN A 144 -20.41 -8.63 -7.44
C GLN A 144 -20.22 -8.00 -8.82
N THR A 145 -19.17 -7.18 -8.98
CA THR A 145 -18.87 -6.50 -10.25
C THR A 145 -18.65 -7.52 -11.37
N MET A 146 -17.92 -8.59 -11.09
CA MET A 146 -17.67 -9.67 -12.04
C MET A 146 -18.95 -10.43 -12.42
N MET A 147 -19.87 -10.65 -11.47
CA MET A 147 -21.16 -11.29 -11.76
C MET A 147 -22.03 -10.40 -12.64
N GLU A 148 -22.10 -9.10 -12.37
CA GLU A 148 -22.85 -8.14 -13.17
C GLU A 148 -22.30 -8.05 -14.60
N ASP A 149 -20.98 -8.01 -14.76
CA ASP A 149 -20.34 -8.02 -16.07
C ASP A 149 -20.63 -9.30 -16.86
N LYS A 150 -20.62 -10.47 -16.19
CA LYS A 150 -20.97 -11.75 -16.83
C LYS A 150 -22.43 -11.80 -17.29
N LEU A 151 -23.35 -11.31 -16.46
CA LEU A 151 -24.77 -11.25 -16.81
C LEU A 151 -24.98 -10.36 -18.03
N LYS A 152 -24.40 -9.16 -18.01
CA LYS A 152 -24.49 -8.20 -19.09
C LYS A 152 -23.85 -8.71 -20.39
N ALA A 153 -22.74 -9.44 -20.30
CA ALA A 153 -22.12 -10.05 -21.47
C ALA A 153 -23.03 -11.13 -22.09
N THR A 154 -23.69 -11.95 -21.28
CA THR A 154 -24.63 -12.98 -21.75
C THR A 154 -25.85 -12.34 -22.43
N ASP A 155 -26.42 -11.29 -21.84
CA ASP A 155 -27.54 -10.55 -22.44
C ASP A 155 -27.14 -9.88 -23.77
N TRP A 156 -25.92 -9.36 -23.83
CA TRP A 156 -25.38 -8.78 -25.06
C TRP A 156 -25.16 -9.83 -26.15
N GLU A 157 -24.61 -10.99 -25.82
CA GLU A 157 -24.38 -12.08 -26.77
C GLU A 157 -25.69 -12.60 -27.36
N ALA A 158 -26.71 -12.83 -26.52
CA ALA A 158 -28.02 -13.29 -26.97
C ALA A 158 -28.72 -12.27 -27.89
N THR A 159 -28.65 -10.98 -27.55
CA THR A 159 -29.22 -9.92 -28.41
C THR A 159 -28.45 -9.75 -29.71
N ASN A 160 -27.12 -9.84 -29.66
CA ASN A 160 -26.25 -9.75 -30.83
C ASN A 160 -26.49 -10.93 -31.81
N GLU A 161 -26.60 -12.17 -31.32
CA GLU A 161 -26.89 -13.35 -32.16
C GLU A 161 -28.22 -13.22 -32.90
N VAL A 162 -29.27 -12.79 -32.20
CA VAL A 162 -30.60 -12.58 -32.81
C VAL A 162 -30.55 -11.50 -33.89
N ILE A 163 -29.84 -10.39 -33.64
CA ILE A 163 -29.66 -9.30 -34.61
C ILE A 163 -28.88 -9.81 -35.83
N GLU A 164 -27.77 -10.52 -35.62
CA GLU A 164 -26.94 -11.06 -36.70
C GLU A 164 -27.72 -12.05 -37.58
N GLU A 165 -28.50 -12.94 -36.99
CA GLU A 165 -29.30 -13.92 -37.74
C GLU A 165 -30.39 -13.23 -38.57
N GLN A 166 -31.06 -12.21 -38.01
CA GLN A 166 -32.05 -11.44 -38.74
C GLN A 166 -31.42 -10.67 -39.91
N VAL A 167 -30.30 -9.98 -39.67
CA VAL A 167 -29.56 -9.23 -40.70
C VAL A 167 -29.09 -10.18 -41.81
N ALA A 168 -28.57 -11.37 -41.46
CA ALA A 168 -28.14 -12.37 -42.43
C ALA A 168 -29.30 -12.88 -43.30
N ARG A 169 -30.46 -13.19 -42.70
CA ARG A 169 -31.67 -13.64 -43.42
C ARG A 169 -32.20 -12.57 -44.38
N GLU A 170 -32.33 -11.34 -43.90
CA GLU A 170 -32.86 -10.23 -44.71
C GLU A 170 -31.91 -9.88 -45.87
N SER A 171 -30.60 -9.83 -45.59
CA SER A 171 -29.56 -9.63 -46.60
C SER A 171 -29.60 -10.71 -47.69
N TYR A 172 -29.74 -11.98 -47.30
CA TYR A 172 -29.84 -13.09 -48.26
C TYR A 172 -31.09 -13.00 -49.16
N LEU A 173 -32.25 -12.66 -48.58
CA LEU A 173 -33.49 -12.47 -49.36
C LEU A 173 -33.38 -11.29 -50.33
N GLN A 174 -32.75 -10.20 -49.89
CA GLN A 174 -32.50 -9.04 -50.75
C GLN A 174 -31.56 -9.39 -51.90
N TRP A 175 -30.48 -10.12 -51.64
CA TRP A 175 -29.56 -10.62 -52.67
C TRP A 175 -30.26 -11.52 -53.69
N CYS A 176 -31.07 -12.48 -53.23
CA CYS A 176 -31.86 -13.36 -54.10
C CYS A 176 -32.80 -12.56 -55.03
N LYS A 177 -33.56 -11.61 -54.47
CA LYS A 177 -34.45 -10.73 -55.25
C LYS A 177 -33.69 -9.88 -56.26
N GLU A 178 -32.53 -9.34 -55.89
CA GLU A 178 -31.70 -8.56 -56.79
C GLU A 178 -31.13 -9.41 -57.92
N ASN A 179 -30.67 -10.63 -57.62
CA ASN A 179 -30.15 -11.56 -58.61
C ASN A 179 -31.25 -11.99 -59.60
N GLU A 180 -32.48 -12.22 -59.15
CA GLU A 180 -33.63 -12.45 -60.03
C GLU A 180 -33.96 -11.24 -60.90
N LYS A 181 -33.94 -10.02 -60.35
CA LYS A 181 -34.15 -8.79 -61.14
C LYS A 181 -33.06 -8.63 -62.20
N ARG A 182 -31.79 -8.90 -61.85
CA ARG A 182 -30.66 -8.91 -62.79
C ARG A 182 -30.86 -9.95 -63.89
N LYS A 183 -31.29 -11.17 -63.55
CA LYS A 183 -31.60 -12.23 -64.53
C LYS A 183 -32.78 -11.88 -65.43
N LYS A 184 -33.86 -11.27 -64.90
CA LYS A 184 -35.00 -10.79 -65.70
C LYS A 184 -34.59 -9.65 -66.63
N HIS A 185 -33.72 -8.74 -66.20
CA HIS A 185 -33.11 -7.73 -67.08
C HIS A 185 -32.24 -8.37 -68.18
N GLN A 186 -31.48 -9.43 -67.87
CA GLN A 186 -30.69 -10.17 -68.88
C GLN A 186 -31.55 -11.02 -69.83
N GLN A 187 -32.66 -11.62 -69.37
CA GLN A 187 -33.60 -12.37 -70.22
C GLN A 187 -34.40 -11.45 -71.16
N ALA A 188 -34.82 -10.27 -70.69
CA ALA A 188 -35.38 -9.24 -71.56
C ALA A 188 -34.39 -8.76 -72.63
N ALA A 189 -33.08 -8.83 -72.35
CA ALA A 189 -32.02 -8.51 -73.32
C ALA A 189 -31.67 -9.68 -74.28
N THR A 190 -32.04 -10.93 -73.98
CA THR A 190 -31.62 -12.15 -74.73
C THR A 190 -32.73 -12.82 -75.55
N SER A 191 -33.97 -12.30 -75.57
CA SER A 191 -34.99 -12.69 -76.58
C SER A 191 -34.65 -12.28 -78.03
N SER A 192 -33.39 -11.93 -78.30
CA SER A 192 -32.86 -11.69 -79.64
C SER A 192 -31.47 -12.33 -79.74
N ALA A 193 -31.39 -13.60 -80.19
CA ALA A 193 -30.35 -14.12 -81.11
C ALA A 193 -30.28 -15.66 -81.13
N THR A 194 -29.98 -16.19 -82.32
CA THR A 194 -30.09 -17.59 -82.76
C THR A 194 -28.70 -18.18 -83.07
N VAL A 195 -28.52 -19.49 -82.83
CA VAL A 195 -27.54 -20.49 -83.37
C VAL A 195 -26.01 -20.20 -83.22
N THR A 196 -25.07 -21.16 -83.11
CA THR A 196 -24.93 -22.52 -83.64
C THR A 196 -23.83 -23.30 -82.87
N SER A 197 -23.87 -24.64 -82.97
CA SER A 197 -23.03 -25.68 -82.33
C SER A 197 -21.56 -25.81 -82.78
N ALA A 198 -20.67 -26.30 -81.89
CA ALA A 198 -19.68 -27.36 -82.18
C ALA A 198 -18.95 -27.87 -80.91
N SER A 199 -18.59 -29.15 -80.98
CA SER A 199 -18.06 -30.12 -80.01
C SER A 199 -16.62 -29.94 -79.49
N GLY A 200 -16.31 -30.53 -78.31
CA GLY A 200 -14.95 -31.04 -78.03
C GLY A 200 -14.42 -31.00 -76.58
N ASN A 201 -14.70 -32.06 -75.81
CA ASN A 201 -13.83 -32.82 -74.88
C ASN A 201 -12.88 -32.17 -73.83
N ARG A 202 -12.97 -32.76 -72.62
CA ARG A 202 -11.94 -33.11 -71.60
C ARG A 202 -11.51 -32.12 -70.49
N SER A 203 -11.75 -32.64 -69.28
CA SER A 203 -10.91 -32.68 -68.05
C SER A 203 -10.27 -31.41 -67.50
N GLY A 204 -10.54 -31.15 -66.22
CA GLY A 204 -9.70 -30.26 -65.42
C GLY A 204 -10.34 -29.92 -64.08
N THR A 205 -10.01 -30.70 -63.06
CA THR A 205 -10.14 -30.33 -61.65
C THR A 205 -9.47 -28.98 -61.36
N ASN A 206 -10.09 -28.12 -60.55
CA ASN A 206 -9.42 -27.44 -59.42
C ASN A 206 -10.37 -26.50 -58.65
N SER A 207 -10.40 -26.69 -57.33
CA SER A 207 -10.84 -25.70 -56.33
C SER A 207 -9.85 -24.53 -56.26
N PRO A 208 -10.27 -23.34 -55.79
CA PRO A 208 -9.83 -22.86 -54.46
C PRO A 208 -10.95 -22.08 -53.73
N ARG A 209 -11.22 -22.24 -52.44
CA ARG A 209 -10.53 -21.77 -51.21
C ARG A 209 -10.22 -20.26 -51.15
N SER A 210 -11.09 -19.56 -50.41
CA SER A 210 -10.91 -18.46 -49.44
C SER A 210 -9.82 -17.39 -49.62
N SER A 211 -10.30 -16.13 -49.64
CA SER A 211 -9.93 -14.95 -48.82
C SER A 211 -8.47 -14.43 -48.85
N PRO A 212 -8.24 -13.13 -48.54
CA PRO A 212 -8.60 -12.45 -47.30
C PRO A 212 -9.79 -11.49 -47.41
#